data_AF-A0AAP6LJ48-F1
#
_entry.id   AF-A0AAP6LJ48-F1
#
_cell.length_a   1.000
_cell.length_b   1.000
_cell.length_c   1.000
_cell.angle_alpha   90.00
_cell.angle_beta   90.00
_cell.angle_gamma   90.00
#
_symmetry.space_group_name_H-M   'P 1'
#
loop_
_entity.id
_entity.type
_entity.pdbx_description
1 polymer ?
#
loop_
_entity_poly.entity_id
_entity_poly.type
_entity_poly.pdbx_seq_one_letter_code
_entity_poly.pdbx_strand_id
1 'polypeptide(L)'
;MIKASENGDLGKQHIAMMKDRMLMYQGKEQIYGTQGAGRLFINPETKKEEWVNFIWPIKNPENVNELRKSMNIKTSIEDYAKSMGIDYSKKYTLDEIEKLTKK
;
A
#
# COMPACT_ATOMS: atom_id res chain seq x y z
N MET A 1 2.57 20.38 -27.07
CA MET A 1 3.05 19.06 -27.51
C MET A 1 3.86 18.42 -26.40
N ILE A 2 3.25 17.55 -25.59
CA ILE A 2 4.01 16.69 -24.66
C ILE A 2 4.34 15.42 -25.43
N LYS A 3 5.64 15.18 -25.63
CA LYS A 3 6.19 14.10 -26.45
C LYS A 3 5.77 12.75 -25.88
N ALA A 4 4.97 12.05 -26.68
CA ALA A 4 4.39 10.75 -26.42
C ALA A 4 5.36 9.57 -26.60
N SER A 5 6.57 9.65 -26.02
CA SER A 5 7.57 8.58 -26.15
C SER A 5 7.95 7.89 -24.82
N GLU A 6 7.40 8.36 -23.68
CA GLU A 6 7.50 7.74 -22.35
C GLU A 6 6.12 7.20 -21.86
N ASN A 7 5.11 7.23 -22.75
CA ASN A 7 3.70 7.05 -22.43
C ASN A 7 3.29 5.63 -22.02
N GLY A 8 4.10 4.61 -22.33
CA GLY A 8 3.79 3.22 -21.97
C GLY A 8 4.11 2.90 -20.49
N ASP A 9 5.34 3.21 -20.08
CA ASP A 9 5.87 2.85 -18.76
C ASP A 9 5.26 3.70 -17.65
N LEU A 10 5.25 5.02 -17.85
CA LEU A 10 4.54 5.92 -16.95
C LEU A 10 3.05 5.56 -16.94
N GLY A 11 2.45 5.24 -18.09
CA GLY A 11 1.06 4.81 -18.16
C GLY A 11 0.75 3.61 -17.24
N LYS A 12 1.57 2.56 -17.27
CA LYS A 12 1.38 1.38 -16.43
C LYS A 12 1.50 1.69 -14.94
N GLN A 13 2.52 2.46 -14.52
CA GLN A 13 2.68 2.82 -13.11
C GLN A 13 1.47 3.62 -12.59
N HIS A 14 0.97 4.57 -13.38
CA HIS A 14 -0.22 5.35 -13.01
C HIS A 14 -1.48 4.48 -12.92
N ILE A 15 -1.66 3.53 -13.84
CA ILE A 15 -2.77 2.57 -13.79
C ILE A 15 -2.72 1.75 -12.49
N ALA A 16 -1.54 1.24 -12.10
CA ALA A 16 -1.37 0.50 -10.86
C ALA A 16 -1.75 1.36 -9.63
N MET A 17 -1.25 2.60 -9.57
CA MET A 17 -1.55 3.54 -8.49
C MET A 17 -3.04 3.87 -8.39
N MET A 18 -3.70 4.15 -9.52
CA MET A 18 -5.12 4.44 -9.54
C MET A 18 -5.96 3.24 -9.11
N LYS A 19 -5.57 2.04 -9.56
CA LYS A 19 -6.26 0.79 -9.20
C LYS A 19 -6.18 0.52 -7.71
N ASP A 20 -4.99 0.57 -7.13
CA ASP A 20 -4.77 0.34 -5.71
C ASP A 20 -5.47 1.41 -4.85
N ARG A 21 -5.43 2.68 -5.26
CA ARG A 21 -6.17 3.77 -4.60
C ARG A 21 -7.68 3.53 -4.59
N MET A 22 -8.25 3.10 -5.71
CA MET A 22 -9.68 2.78 -5.81
C MET A 22 -10.04 1.60 -4.91
N LEU A 23 -9.22 0.55 -4.87
CA LEU A 23 -9.43 -0.60 -3.99
C LEU A 23 -9.39 -0.21 -2.52
N MET A 24 -8.40 0.59 -2.12
CA MET A 24 -8.29 1.14 -0.77
C MET A 24 -9.55 1.91 -0.36
N TYR A 25 -10.07 2.80 -1.23
CA TYR A 25 -11.31 3.54 -0.94
C TYR A 25 -12.55 2.65 -0.87
N GLN A 26 -12.56 1.51 -1.55
CA GLN A 26 -13.61 0.49 -1.44
C GLN A 26 -13.45 -0.41 -0.21
N GLY A 27 -12.45 -0.17 0.65
CA GLY A 27 -12.15 -1.03 1.79
C GLY A 27 -11.61 -2.41 1.38
N LYS A 28 -10.98 -2.51 0.21
CA LYS A 28 -10.42 -3.76 -0.33
C LYS A 28 -8.90 -3.74 -0.32
N GLU A 29 -8.32 -4.93 -0.37
CA GLU A 29 -6.87 -5.12 -0.48
C GLU A 29 -6.33 -4.59 -1.82
N GLN A 30 -5.10 -4.11 -1.79
CA GLN A 30 -4.34 -3.66 -2.96
C GLN A 30 -3.82 -4.84 -3.77
N ILE A 31 -3.40 -4.55 -5.02
CA ILE A 31 -2.73 -5.52 -5.89
C ILE A 31 -1.23 -5.23 -5.96
N TYR A 32 -0.84 -3.97 -6.11
CA TYR A 32 0.56 -3.58 -6.41
C TYR A 32 1.30 -2.94 -5.21
N GLY A 33 0.58 -2.66 -4.13
CA GLY A 33 1.15 -2.09 -2.90
C GLY A 33 1.60 -0.64 -3.06
N THR A 34 0.86 0.18 -3.81
CA THR A 34 1.25 1.59 -4.05
C THR A 34 0.67 2.57 -3.03
N GLN A 35 -0.19 2.12 -2.11
CA GLN A 35 -0.82 2.98 -1.12
C GLN A 35 -0.32 2.67 0.29
N GLY A 36 0.31 3.67 0.90
CA GLY A 36 0.42 3.78 2.36
C GLY A 36 -0.82 4.43 2.95
N ALA A 37 -1.06 4.17 4.24
CA ALA A 37 -2.11 4.80 5.03
C ALA A 37 -1.60 5.11 6.44
N GLY A 38 -2.19 6.12 7.08
CA GLY A 38 -1.98 6.43 8.50
C GLY A 38 -3.32 6.43 9.24
N ARG A 39 -3.38 5.78 10.40
CA ARG A 39 -4.59 5.71 11.24
C ARG A 39 -4.20 5.74 12.72
N LEU A 40 -5.12 6.18 13.56
CA LEU A 40 -5.04 5.95 15.00
C LEU A 40 -5.44 4.50 15.29
N PHE A 41 -4.52 3.70 15.81
CA PHE A 41 -4.78 2.35 16.29
C PHE A 41 -4.85 2.35 17.81
N ILE A 42 -5.76 1.57 18.36
CA ILE A 42 -5.80 1.28 19.79
C ILE A 42 -4.75 0.20 20.08
N ASN A 43 -3.73 0.56 20.85
CA ASN A 43 -2.72 -0.38 21.30
C ASN A 43 -3.38 -1.44 22.21
N PRO A 44 -3.27 -2.74 21.88
CA PRO A 44 -3.99 -3.79 22.61
C PRO A 44 -3.50 -3.97 24.05
N GLU A 45 -2.27 -3.59 24.36
CA GLU A 45 -1.66 -3.70 25.69
C GLU A 45 -1.98 -2.46 26.55
N THR A 46 -1.73 -1.27 26.01
CA THR A 46 -1.86 -0.02 26.77
C THR A 46 -3.26 0.59 26.73
N LYS A 47 -4.11 0.13 25.80
CA LYS A 47 -5.44 0.67 25.47
C LYS A 47 -5.45 2.14 25.04
N LYS A 48 -4.29 2.69 24.64
CA LYS A 48 -4.16 4.07 24.15
C LYS A 48 -4.19 4.12 22.62
N GLU A 49 -4.67 5.23 22.08
CA GLU A 49 -4.58 5.51 20.65
C GLU A 49 -3.16 5.94 20.26
N GLU A 50 -2.63 5.34 19.20
CA GLU A 50 -1.29 5.62 18.66
C GLU A 50 -1.40 5.82 17.15
N TRP A 51 -0.71 6.83 16.60
CA TRP A 51 -0.67 7.04 15.15
C TRP A 51 0.26 6.00 14.50
N VAL A 52 -0.30 5.17 13.63
CA VAL A 52 0.44 4.12 12.93
C VAL A 52 0.36 4.39 11.43
N ASN A 53 1.53 4.49 10.80
CA ASN A 53 1.68 4.45 9.36
C ASN A 53 1.95 3.02 8.91
N PHE A 54 1.26 2.57 7.87
CA PHE A 54 1.38 1.21 7.36
C PHE A 54 1.10 1.17 5.85
N ILE A 55 1.56 0.12 5.19
CA ILE A 55 1.13 -0.17 3.81
C ILE A 55 -0.27 -0.77 3.87
N TRP A 56 -1.23 -0.21 3.12
CA TRP A 56 -2.59 -0.76 3.10
C TRP A 56 -2.56 -2.24 2.68
N PRO A 57 -3.41 -3.14 3.23
CA PRO A 57 -3.27 -4.58 3.01
C PRO A 57 -3.17 -4.95 1.54
N ILE A 58 -2.24 -5.85 1.20
CA ILE A 58 -2.01 -6.32 -0.17
C ILE A 58 -2.51 -7.74 -0.27
N LYS A 59 -3.30 -8.04 -1.30
CA LYS A 59 -3.97 -9.35 -1.46
C LYS A 59 -3.00 -10.52 -1.58
N ASN A 60 -1.86 -10.31 -2.25
CA ASN A 60 -0.83 -11.33 -2.40
C ASN A 60 0.55 -10.69 -2.15
N PRO A 61 0.94 -10.51 -0.88
CA PRO A 61 2.17 -9.80 -0.54
C PRO A 61 3.42 -10.58 -0.96
N GLU A 62 3.35 -11.92 -1.05
CA GLU A 62 4.48 -12.76 -1.44
C GLU A 62 4.87 -12.56 -2.91
N ASN A 63 3.89 -12.30 -3.79
CA ASN A 63 4.14 -12.08 -5.22
C ASN A 63 4.09 -10.59 -5.62
N VAL A 64 3.95 -9.66 -4.66
CA VAL A 64 3.71 -8.25 -4.97
C VAL A 64 4.85 -7.63 -5.79
N ASN A 65 6.11 -8.01 -5.51
CA ASN A 65 7.26 -7.48 -6.23
C ASN A 65 7.31 -7.93 -7.70
N GLU A 66 6.78 -9.12 -8.03
CA GLU A 66 6.61 -9.58 -9.41
C GLU A 66 5.48 -8.80 -10.11
N LEU A 67 4.37 -8.59 -9.42
CA LEU A 67 3.24 -7.79 -9.92
C LEU A 67 3.66 -6.32 -10.17
N ARG A 68 4.47 -5.74 -9.29
CA ARG A 68 5.05 -4.39 -9.45
C ARG A 68 5.91 -4.29 -10.71
N LYS A 69 6.78 -5.27 -10.95
CA LYS A 69 7.59 -5.35 -12.17
C LYS A 69 6.74 -5.40 -13.44
N SER A 70 5.62 -6.13 -13.43
CA SER A 70 4.70 -6.21 -14.58
C SER A 70 4.08 -4.85 -14.97
N MET A 71 3.99 -3.93 -13.99
CA MET A 71 3.50 -2.55 -14.15
C MET A 71 4.64 -1.53 -14.28
N ASN A 72 5.86 -2.00 -14.57
CA ASN A 72 7.08 -1.19 -14.69
C ASN A 72 7.46 -0.42 -13.41
N ILE A 73 6.96 -0.84 -12.25
CA ILE A 73 7.38 -0.32 -10.94
C ILE A 73 8.64 -1.08 -10.52
N LYS A 74 9.78 -0.38 -10.53
CA LYS A 74 11.11 -0.97 -10.29
C LYS A 74 11.46 -1.10 -8.80
N THR A 75 10.89 -0.26 -7.95
CA THR A 75 11.10 -0.31 -6.50
C THR A 75 10.33 -1.48 -5.90
N SER A 76 11.00 -2.23 -5.01
CA SER A 76 10.36 -3.25 -4.20
C SER A 76 9.34 -2.61 -3.23
N ILE A 77 8.41 -3.41 -2.68
CA ILE A 77 7.49 -2.94 -1.66
C ILE A 77 8.23 -2.57 -0.38
N GLU A 78 9.31 -3.28 -0.05
CA GLU A 78 10.15 -3.05 1.11
C GLU A 78 10.89 -1.70 1.00
N ASP A 79 11.53 -1.43 -0.14
CA ASP A 79 12.20 -0.15 -0.39
C ASP A 79 11.20 1.01 -0.43
N TYR A 80 10.02 0.78 -1.01
CA TYR A 80 8.96 1.78 -1.04
C TYR A 80 8.45 2.11 0.36
N ALA A 81 8.17 1.11 1.20
CA ALA A 81 7.76 1.31 2.58
C ALA A 81 8.85 2.04 3.39
N LYS A 82 10.11 1.62 3.23
CA LYS A 82 11.27 2.27 3.85
C LYS A 82 11.39 3.73 3.45
N SER A 83 11.16 4.07 2.17
CA SER A 83 11.18 5.46 1.70
C SER A 83 10.11 6.35 2.35
N MET A 84 9.04 5.75 2.87
CA MET A 84 7.98 6.43 3.62
C MET A 84 8.16 6.36 5.14
N GLY A 85 9.26 5.76 5.63
CA GLY A 85 9.47 5.53 7.06
C GLY A 85 8.52 4.50 7.67
N ILE A 86 7.99 3.58 6.85
CA ILE A 86 7.09 2.51 7.28
C ILE A 86 7.90 1.21 7.44
N ASP A 87 7.79 0.59 8.60
CA ASP A 87 8.24 -0.78 8.80
C ASP A 87 7.22 -1.75 8.18
N TYR A 88 7.65 -2.47 7.14
CA TYR A 88 6.84 -3.43 6.41
C TYR A 88 7.03 -4.88 6.89
N SER A 89 7.78 -5.10 7.98
CA SER A 89 7.86 -6.42 8.63
C SER A 89 6.47 -6.90 9.09
N LYS A 90 5.62 -5.95 9.50
CA LYS A 90 4.22 -6.20 9.87
C LYS A 90 3.28 -5.91 8.70
N LYS A 91 2.75 -6.99 8.11
CA LYS A 91 1.72 -6.95 7.06
C LYS A 91 0.33 -6.99 7.71
N TYR A 92 -0.34 -5.84 7.79
CA TYR A 92 -1.70 -5.77 8.33
C TYR A 92 -2.73 -6.40 7.38
N THR A 93 -3.76 -7.00 7.96
CA THR A 93 -5.01 -7.38 7.29
C THR A 93 -6.09 -6.31 7.48
N LEU A 94 -7.11 -6.30 6.62
CA LEU A 94 -8.24 -5.39 6.76
C LEU A 94 -8.98 -5.58 8.09
N ASP A 95 -9.18 -6.84 8.50
CA ASP A 95 -9.84 -7.19 9.76
C ASP A 95 -9.07 -6.69 10.99
N GLU A 96 -7.73 -6.79 10.98
CA GLU A 96 -6.90 -6.25 12.04
C GLU A 96 -7.01 -4.72 12.11
N ILE A 97 -6.92 -4.05 10.96
CA ILE A 97 -7.08 -2.59 10.90
C ILE A 97 -8.45 -2.21 11.44
N GLU A 98 -9.51 -2.91 11.05
CA GLU A 98 -10.86 -2.65 11.54
C GLU A 98 -10.95 -2.82 13.06
N LYS A 99 -10.40 -3.91 13.62
CA LYS A 99 -10.39 -4.16 15.07
C LYS A 99 -9.58 -3.11 15.84
N LEU A 100 -8.47 -2.65 15.27
CA LEU A 100 -7.58 -1.66 15.90
C LEU A 100 -8.11 -0.23 15.77
N THR A 101 -9.04 0.02 14.85
CA THR A 101 -9.63 1.36 14.62
C THR A 101 -11.07 1.50 15.14
N LYS A 102 -11.77 0.39 15.39
CA LYS A 102 -13.09 0.39 16.03
C LYS A 102 -12.96 0.84 17.49
N LYS A 103 -13.79 1.82 17.85
CA LYS A 103 -14.08 2.19 19.24
C LYS A 103 -15.16 1.31 19.81
#